data_AF-A0A8H6EMH5-F1
#
_entry.id   AF-A0A8H6EMH5-F1
#
_cell.length_a   1.000
_cell.length_b   1.000
_cell.length_c   1.000
_cell.angle_alpha   90.00
_cell.angle_beta   90.00
_cell.angle_gamma   90.00
#
_symmetry.space_group_name_H-M   'P 1'
#
loop_
_entity.id
_entity.type
_entity.pdbx_description
1 polymer ?
#
loop_
_entity_poly.entity_id
_entity_poly.type
_entity_poly.pdbx_seq_one_letter_code
_entity_poly.pdbx_strand_id
1 'polypeptide(L)'
;MNSTSPIDTIEDGTNEAASEWAHQNGDSVIPIEKKLDNSTGYPARPMMGKRKAKRKDDSPLDIICRHVVDHQTGLSVNLLMLLSLTHMCFPRARRHTRKFFELSYYNPESGEYCAGWNDAWLVFYWIVIFTGLRAAFMDYVLRPLARKGGVKTARDETRFAEQAWLMIYYSVFWTLGMYIYVNSDYWWNLSELWTNWPNREVGGLRKWYILVQYAFWLQQIIVINIEARRKDHWQMFTHHIVTTALIFTSYGYHQTKVANVILCLMDVVDLFFPAAKCLKYLGYDKLCDFMFGLFMLSWVTARHAFYLIICYSVWADIPRVINYGCYQGKNGSISGPFPPPDRFGHLFKPFQDPVGVVCWNNNIKWGFLSALLFLQGITLMWFWMIVQVAIKVIRGGQADDTRSDNEDEEEEDIDLDEEPFPEEVPLLEKEPYEEEVGVEELNLEKRTSKNSRYKKTTSSASGVSIPGHSDRKELLGRIGCDKGV
;
A
#
# COMPACT_ATOMS: atom_id res chain seq x y z
N MET A 1 -66.04 44.90 40.50
CA MET A 1 -66.97 45.67 39.64
C MET A 1 -66.87 45.08 38.24
N ASN A 2 -68.02 44.84 37.61
CA ASN A 2 -68.35 44.32 36.25
C ASN A 2 -67.25 44.48 35.17
N SER A 3 -67.14 43.70 34.10
CA SER A 3 -68.21 43.18 33.23
C SER A 3 -67.68 42.18 32.16
N THR A 4 -68.54 41.23 31.78
CA THR A 4 -68.91 40.82 30.39
C THR A 4 -67.88 40.32 29.36
N SER A 5 -68.11 39.07 28.91
CA SER A 5 -67.92 38.43 27.58
C SER A 5 -68.38 39.29 26.38
N PRO A 6 -68.15 38.97 25.07
CA PRO A 6 -68.23 37.65 24.37
C PRO A 6 -67.14 37.44 23.26
N ILE A 7 -66.88 36.33 22.55
CA ILE A 7 -67.62 35.26 21.83
C ILE A 7 -68.47 35.75 20.63
N ASP A 8 -68.32 35.03 19.50
CA ASP A 8 -69.16 34.96 18.28
C ASP A 8 -68.95 36.06 17.20
N THR A 9 -68.92 35.78 15.88
CA THR A 9 -69.49 34.67 15.09
C THR A 9 -69.18 34.77 13.57
N ILE A 10 -69.48 33.67 12.82
CA ILE A 10 -70.08 33.62 11.44
C ILE A 10 -69.11 33.83 10.25
N GLU A 11 -69.10 33.10 9.11
CA GLU A 11 -69.91 32.08 8.39
C GLU A 11 -68.95 31.50 7.30
N ASP A 12 -68.81 30.19 7.06
CA ASP A 12 -69.64 29.21 6.34
C ASP A 12 -69.63 29.30 4.78
N GLY A 13 -69.45 28.14 4.12
CA GLY A 13 -69.83 27.93 2.71
C GLY A 13 -68.74 27.56 1.67
N THR A 14 -68.46 26.25 1.54
CA THR A 14 -68.51 25.41 0.29
C THR A 14 -67.92 25.93 -1.05
N ASN A 15 -67.22 25.20 -1.92
CA ASN A 15 -67.02 23.78 -2.23
C ASN A 15 -65.83 23.67 -3.22
N GLU A 16 -65.28 22.46 -3.36
CA GLU A 16 -64.82 21.79 -4.60
C GLU A 16 -63.41 21.16 -4.56
N ALA A 17 -63.44 19.85 -4.82
CA ALA A 17 -62.47 19.03 -5.55
C ALA A 17 -61.04 18.91 -4.95
N ALA A 18 -60.78 17.79 -4.26
CA ALA A 18 -60.19 16.58 -4.84
C ALA A 18 -58.65 16.69 -5.01
N SER A 19 -57.91 16.09 -4.08
CA SER A 19 -57.10 14.87 -4.30
C SER A 19 -55.80 15.19 -5.04
N GLU A 20 -54.62 15.09 -4.42
CA GLU A 20 -54.01 13.81 -4.03
C GLU A 20 -53.23 13.85 -2.70
N TRP A 21 -53.47 12.82 -1.89
CA TRP A 21 -52.81 12.38 -0.65
C TRP A 21 -51.46 11.69 -0.96
N ALA A 22 -50.38 11.79 -0.17
CA ALA A 22 -50.14 11.35 1.21
C ALA A 22 -50.23 9.81 1.45
N HIS A 23 -49.06 9.25 1.82
CA HIS A 23 -48.77 7.91 2.40
C HIS A 23 -48.87 6.70 1.43
N GLN A 24 -48.03 5.65 1.47
CA GLN A 24 -46.97 5.21 2.39
C GLN A 24 -46.26 4.01 1.74
N ASN A 25 -45.13 3.61 2.33
CA ASN A 25 -44.54 2.27 2.30
C ASN A 25 -45.56 1.13 2.04
N GLY A 26 -45.21 0.24 1.14
CA GLY A 26 -45.91 -1.03 0.94
C GLY A 26 -44.92 -2.11 0.56
N ASP A 27 -44.57 -2.95 1.54
CA ASP A 27 -44.12 -4.32 1.31
C ASP A 27 -45.05 -4.98 0.28
N SER A 28 -44.49 -5.44 -0.83
CA SER A 28 -45.23 -6.26 -1.79
C SER A 28 -45.32 -7.70 -1.29
N VAL A 29 -46.12 -7.89 -0.24
CA VAL A 29 -46.73 -9.18 0.10
C VAL A 29 -47.83 -9.44 -0.93
N ILE A 30 -47.62 -10.42 -1.80
CA ILE A 30 -48.64 -10.92 -2.73
C ILE A 30 -49.69 -11.69 -1.92
N PRO A 31 -50.98 -11.33 -1.93
CA PRO A 31 -52.04 -12.16 -1.39
C PRO A 31 -52.46 -13.17 -2.47
N ILE A 32 -52.12 -14.44 -2.27
CA ILE A 32 -52.69 -15.54 -3.04
C ILE A 32 -54.11 -15.79 -2.54
N GLU A 33 -55.09 -15.61 -3.42
CA GLU A 33 -56.49 -15.98 -3.20
C GLU A 33 -56.60 -17.44 -2.79
N LYS A 34 -57.31 -17.66 -1.69
CA LYS A 34 -57.69 -18.98 -1.18
C LYS A 34 -58.89 -19.48 -1.98
N LYS A 35 -58.64 -20.24 -3.05
CA LYS A 35 -59.66 -21.09 -3.67
C LYS A 35 -59.48 -22.52 -3.14
N LEU A 36 -60.51 -23.00 -2.45
CA LEU A 36 -60.60 -24.32 -1.86
C LEU A 36 -60.79 -25.35 -2.99
N ASP A 37 -59.87 -26.31 -3.12
CA ASP A 37 -60.16 -27.62 -3.71
C ASP A 37 -59.29 -28.70 -3.06
N ASN A 38 -59.96 -29.75 -2.59
CA ASN A 38 -59.38 -30.93 -1.95
C ASN A 38 -58.69 -31.82 -3.00
N SER A 39 -57.38 -32.04 -2.87
CA SER A 39 -56.75 -33.28 -3.36
C SER A 39 -55.37 -33.48 -2.71
N THR A 40 -55.14 -34.71 -2.28
CA THR A 40 -53.96 -35.26 -1.59
C THR A 40 -52.64 -35.07 -2.35
N GLY A 41 -51.60 -34.56 -1.68
CA GLY A 41 -50.24 -34.55 -2.21
C GLY A 41 -49.20 -33.96 -1.25
N TYR A 42 -48.10 -34.69 -1.02
CA TYR A 42 -46.98 -34.40 -0.10
C TYR A 42 -46.39 -32.98 -0.23
N PRO A 43 -45.88 -32.35 0.86
CA PRO A 43 -45.29 -31.02 0.79
C PRO A 43 -43.88 -31.06 0.18
N ALA A 44 -43.70 -30.45 -0.99
CA ALA A 44 -42.39 -30.17 -1.57
C ALA A 44 -41.73 -28.98 -0.86
N ARG A 45 -40.46 -29.13 -0.42
CA ARG A 45 -39.64 -28.04 0.13
C ARG A 45 -39.34 -27.01 -0.97
N PRO A 46 -39.44 -25.69 -0.70
CA PRO A 46 -38.99 -24.68 -1.66
C PRO A 46 -37.46 -24.69 -1.73
N MET A 47 -36.90 -24.94 -2.91
CA MET A 47 -35.48 -24.71 -3.18
C MET A 47 -35.22 -23.20 -3.15
N MET A 48 -34.50 -22.72 -2.13
CA MET A 48 -33.86 -21.41 -2.18
C MET A 48 -32.78 -21.44 -3.27
N GLY A 49 -33.08 -20.86 -4.43
CA GLY A 49 -32.05 -20.53 -5.41
C GLY A 49 -31.11 -19.49 -4.79
N LYS A 50 -29.87 -19.89 -4.48
CA LYS A 50 -28.79 -18.95 -4.16
C LYS A 50 -28.69 -17.97 -5.34
N ARG A 51 -29.07 -16.72 -5.12
CA ARG A 51 -28.92 -15.64 -6.09
C ARG A 51 -27.40 -15.45 -6.24
N LYS A 52 -26.81 -15.96 -7.33
CA LYS A 52 -25.39 -15.73 -7.64
C LYS A 52 -25.14 -14.22 -7.56
N ALA A 53 -24.24 -13.80 -6.68
CA ALA A 53 -23.76 -12.44 -6.65
C ALA A 53 -23.29 -12.08 -8.07
N LYS A 54 -23.83 -10.99 -8.61
CA LYS A 54 -23.46 -10.50 -9.93
C LYS A 54 -21.99 -10.09 -9.85
N ARG A 55 -21.09 -10.88 -10.45
CA ARG A 55 -19.66 -10.55 -10.56
C ARG A 55 -19.58 -9.13 -11.14
N LYS A 56 -19.00 -8.21 -10.38
CA LYS A 56 -18.72 -6.85 -10.84
C LYS A 56 -17.72 -6.99 -11.99
N ASP A 57 -18.05 -6.50 -13.17
CA ASP A 57 -17.11 -6.49 -14.28
C ASP A 57 -15.89 -5.66 -13.86
N ASP A 58 -14.72 -6.30 -13.76
CA ASP A 58 -13.49 -5.67 -13.30
C ASP A 58 -13.10 -4.54 -14.28
N SER A 59 -12.78 -3.36 -13.75
CA SER A 59 -12.32 -2.23 -14.58
C SER A 59 -11.00 -2.61 -15.27
N PRO A 60 -10.69 -2.08 -16.48
CA PRO A 60 -9.38 -2.27 -17.10
C PRO A 60 -8.21 -1.90 -16.17
N LEU A 61 -8.42 -0.93 -15.28
CA LEU A 61 -7.44 -0.57 -14.25
C LEU A 61 -7.30 -1.66 -13.18
N ASP A 62 -8.38 -2.32 -12.80
CA ASP A 62 -8.36 -3.40 -11.81
C ASP A 62 -7.59 -4.61 -12.37
N ILE A 63 -7.73 -4.90 -13.67
CA ILE A 63 -6.98 -5.95 -14.37
C ILE A 63 -5.49 -5.62 -14.41
N ILE A 64 -5.13 -4.38 -14.75
CA ILE A 64 -3.72 -3.94 -14.78
C ILE A 64 -3.11 -3.98 -13.38
N CYS A 65 -3.84 -3.49 -12.36
CA CYS A 65 -3.41 -3.52 -10.98
C CYS A 65 -3.17 -4.95 -10.50
N ARG A 66 -4.12 -5.87 -10.75
CA ARG A 66 -3.93 -7.30 -10.43
C ARG A 66 -2.71 -7.88 -11.12
N HIS A 67 -2.55 -7.62 -12.42
CA HIS A 67 -1.37 -8.10 -13.15
C HIS A 67 -0.05 -7.59 -12.56
N VAL A 68 0.02 -6.31 -12.15
CA VAL A 68 1.20 -5.73 -11.50
C VAL A 68 1.48 -6.36 -10.14
N VAL A 69 0.42 -6.64 -9.36
CA VAL A 69 0.52 -7.32 -8.06
C VAL A 69 1.01 -8.76 -8.22
N ASP A 70 0.45 -9.50 -9.17
CA ASP A 70 0.78 -10.91 -9.39
C ASP A 70 2.20 -11.12 -9.94
N HIS A 71 2.75 -10.10 -10.63
CA HIS A 71 4.05 -10.18 -11.31
C HIS A 71 5.11 -9.22 -10.72
N GLN A 72 4.99 -8.84 -9.45
CA GLN A 72 5.92 -7.92 -8.77
C GLN A 72 7.39 -8.29 -8.95
N THR A 73 7.73 -9.58 -8.77
CA THR A 73 9.10 -10.09 -8.93
C THR A 73 9.58 -9.95 -10.38
N GLY A 74 8.77 -10.41 -11.34
CA GLY A 74 9.12 -10.37 -12.76
C GLY A 74 9.29 -8.95 -13.28
N LEU A 75 8.38 -8.04 -12.93
CA LEU A 75 8.47 -6.63 -13.31
C LEU A 75 9.71 -5.96 -12.73
N SER A 76 9.99 -6.17 -11.44
CA SER A 76 11.14 -5.57 -10.77
C SER A 76 12.46 -6.08 -11.37
N VAL A 77 12.58 -7.40 -11.56
CA VAL A 77 13.77 -8.02 -12.17
C VAL A 77 13.96 -7.53 -13.61
N ASN A 78 12.91 -7.46 -14.41
CA ASN A 78 13.00 -6.99 -15.79
C ASN A 78 13.44 -5.52 -15.87
N LEU A 79 12.90 -4.64 -15.02
CA LEU A 79 13.29 -3.24 -14.96
C LEU A 79 14.76 -3.07 -14.52
N LEU A 80 15.18 -3.79 -13.48
CA LEU A 80 16.56 -3.75 -12.99
C LEU A 80 17.55 -4.33 -14.00
N MET A 81 17.18 -5.43 -14.67
CA MET A 81 17.98 -6.05 -15.72
C MET A 81 18.12 -5.11 -16.91
N LEU A 82 17.03 -4.51 -17.38
CA LEU A 82 17.06 -3.55 -18.49
C LEU A 82 17.96 -2.35 -18.15
N LEU A 83 17.83 -1.79 -16.95
CA LEU A 83 18.66 -0.67 -16.50
C LEU A 83 20.14 -1.05 -16.43
N SER A 84 20.44 -2.23 -15.88
CA SER A 84 21.81 -2.74 -15.72
C SER A 84 22.47 -3.03 -17.07
N LEU A 85 21.76 -3.73 -17.96
CA LEU A 85 22.22 -3.99 -19.33
C LEU A 85 22.42 -2.68 -20.10
N THR A 86 21.53 -1.71 -19.94
CA THR A 86 21.68 -0.40 -20.58
C THR A 86 22.93 0.32 -20.08
N HIS A 87 23.22 0.26 -18.78
CA HIS A 87 24.42 0.83 -18.19
C HIS A 87 25.71 0.14 -18.68
N MET A 88 25.72 -1.18 -18.74
CA MET A 88 26.88 -1.96 -19.16
C MET A 88 27.16 -1.82 -20.66
N CYS A 89 26.14 -2.02 -21.50
CA CYS A 89 26.29 -2.17 -22.95
C CYS A 89 26.32 -0.84 -23.72
N PHE A 90 25.76 0.26 -23.17
CA PHE A 90 25.66 1.53 -23.88
C PHE A 90 26.40 2.68 -23.17
N PRO A 91 27.67 2.95 -23.52
CA PRO A 91 28.45 4.04 -22.93
C PRO A 91 27.77 5.42 -23.02
N ARG A 92 27.06 5.70 -24.12
CA ARG A 92 26.30 6.96 -24.30
C ARG A 92 25.14 7.11 -23.31
N ALA A 93 24.56 6.00 -22.84
CA ALA A 93 23.46 6.00 -21.88
C ALA A 93 23.97 6.12 -20.42
N ARG A 94 25.24 5.82 -20.14
CA ARG A 94 25.83 5.87 -18.79
C ARG A 94 25.66 7.21 -18.09
N ARG A 95 25.66 8.32 -18.82
CA ARG A 95 25.41 9.66 -18.25
C ARG A 95 24.05 9.79 -17.54
N HIS A 96 23.06 9.01 -17.97
CA HIS A 96 21.73 8.99 -17.37
C HIS A 96 21.60 7.86 -16.35
N THR A 97 22.11 6.66 -16.69
CA THR A 97 21.94 5.48 -15.82
C THR A 97 22.81 5.52 -14.56
N ARG A 98 23.96 6.23 -14.56
CA ARG A 98 24.79 6.42 -13.35
C ARG A 98 24.02 6.98 -12.16
N LYS A 99 23.03 7.85 -12.40
CA LYS A 99 22.21 8.49 -11.36
C LYS A 99 21.38 7.50 -10.52
N PHE A 100 21.17 6.29 -11.02
CA PHE A 100 20.47 5.23 -10.31
C PHE A 100 21.42 4.40 -9.42
N PHE A 101 22.71 4.34 -9.75
CA PHE A 101 23.70 3.51 -9.05
C PHE A 101 24.60 4.30 -8.10
N GLU A 102 24.84 5.58 -8.37
CA GLU A 102 25.79 6.42 -7.64
C GLU A 102 25.05 7.57 -6.92
N LEU A 103 25.54 7.95 -5.74
CA LEU A 103 25.06 9.15 -5.05
C LEU A 103 25.37 10.41 -5.88
N SER A 104 24.35 11.24 -6.10
CA SER A 104 24.52 12.47 -6.89
C SER A 104 25.19 13.59 -6.08
N TYR A 105 25.77 14.58 -6.77
CA TYR A 105 26.30 15.82 -6.19
C TYR A 105 27.46 15.64 -5.19
N TYR A 106 28.45 14.80 -5.53
CA TYR A 106 29.70 14.70 -4.76
C TYR A 106 30.52 15.99 -4.84
N ASN A 107 30.97 16.50 -3.69
CA ASN A 107 31.92 17.60 -3.59
C ASN A 107 33.33 17.04 -3.32
N PRO A 108 34.28 17.19 -4.27
CA PRO A 108 35.65 16.69 -4.09
C PRO A 108 36.46 17.46 -3.03
N GLU A 109 36.06 18.68 -2.65
CA GLU A 109 36.79 19.49 -1.66
C GLU A 109 36.50 19.04 -0.23
N SER A 110 35.23 18.76 0.09
CA SER A 110 34.82 18.31 1.42
C SER A 110 34.72 16.79 1.55
N GLY A 111 34.63 16.05 0.42
CA GLY A 111 34.34 14.62 0.41
C GLY A 111 32.89 14.28 0.76
N GLU A 112 32.01 15.29 0.82
CA GLU A 112 30.60 15.13 1.15
C GLU A 112 29.68 15.30 -0.08
N TYR A 113 28.37 15.21 0.12
CA TYR A 113 27.37 15.27 -0.95
C TYR A 113 26.31 16.34 -0.68
N CYS A 114 25.82 16.98 -1.72
CA CYS A 114 24.70 17.92 -1.62
C CYS A 114 23.36 17.24 -1.94
N ALA A 115 22.25 17.80 -1.45
CA ALA A 115 20.91 17.39 -1.85
C ALA A 115 20.51 18.00 -3.20
N GLY A 116 19.80 17.25 -4.05
CA GLY A 116 19.20 17.81 -5.27
C GLY A 116 18.33 16.84 -6.07
N TRP A 117 17.71 17.35 -7.13
CA TRP A 117 16.69 16.61 -7.90
C TRP A 117 17.17 15.29 -8.50
N ASN A 118 18.45 15.15 -8.86
CA ASN A 118 18.98 13.89 -9.39
C ASN A 118 18.93 12.74 -8.36
N ASP A 119 18.78 13.02 -7.07
CA ASP A 119 18.62 11.99 -6.04
C ASP A 119 17.30 11.20 -6.21
N ALA A 120 16.30 11.77 -6.90
CA ALA A 120 15.03 11.09 -7.18
C ALA A 120 15.21 9.80 -8.01
N TRP A 121 16.23 9.73 -8.87
CA TRP A 121 16.53 8.52 -9.65
C TRP A 121 17.02 7.37 -8.77
N LEU A 122 17.83 7.69 -7.75
CA LEU A 122 18.27 6.72 -6.76
C LEU A 122 17.09 6.26 -5.90
N VAL A 123 16.20 7.17 -5.51
CA VAL A 123 14.97 6.81 -4.77
C VAL A 123 14.10 5.86 -5.59
N PHE A 124 13.84 6.18 -6.86
CA PHE A 124 13.07 5.31 -7.76
C PHE A 124 13.72 3.93 -7.94
N TYR A 125 15.05 3.89 -8.11
CA TYR A 125 15.82 2.65 -8.18
C TYR A 125 15.56 1.76 -6.95
N TRP A 126 15.64 2.34 -5.74
CA TRP A 126 15.43 1.60 -4.51
C TRP A 126 13.96 1.18 -4.29
N ILE A 127 12.98 1.94 -4.78
CA ILE A 127 11.57 1.50 -4.77
C ILE A 127 11.42 0.19 -5.54
N VAL A 128 12.00 0.11 -6.74
CA VAL A 128 11.96 -1.11 -7.58
C VAL A 128 12.72 -2.26 -6.91
N ILE A 129 13.89 -2.00 -6.31
CA ILE A 129 14.62 -3.00 -5.53
C ILE A 129 13.78 -3.54 -4.38
N PHE A 130 13.19 -2.67 -3.55
CA PHE A 130 12.40 -3.12 -2.40
C PHE A 130 11.16 -3.90 -2.82
N THR A 131 10.54 -3.52 -3.94
CA THR A 131 9.39 -4.25 -4.49
C THR A 131 9.80 -5.67 -4.91
N GLY A 132 10.90 -5.79 -5.66
CA GLY A 132 11.42 -7.08 -6.09
C GLY A 132 11.93 -7.95 -4.94
N LEU A 133 12.69 -7.36 -4.01
CA LEU A 133 13.21 -8.07 -2.84
C LEU A 133 12.09 -8.55 -1.92
N ARG A 134 11.06 -7.72 -1.66
CA ARG A 134 9.90 -8.11 -0.85
C ARG A 134 9.23 -9.33 -1.45
N ALA A 135 8.84 -9.26 -2.72
CA ALA A 135 8.14 -10.35 -3.40
C ALA A 135 9.00 -11.63 -3.43
N ALA A 136 10.29 -11.52 -3.81
CA ALA A 136 11.20 -12.65 -3.85
C ALA A 136 11.44 -13.28 -2.47
N PHE A 137 11.69 -12.49 -1.43
CA PHE A 137 11.90 -13.03 -0.07
C PHE A 137 10.63 -13.65 0.49
N MET A 138 9.48 -13.00 0.30
CA MET A 138 8.20 -13.54 0.76
C MET A 138 7.94 -14.90 0.11
N ASP A 139 8.05 -15.01 -1.21
CA ASP A 139 7.66 -16.23 -1.93
C ASP A 139 8.70 -17.35 -1.84
N TYR A 140 10.00 -17.05 -1.93
CA TYR A 140 11.04 -18.08 -1.99
C TYR A 140 11.69 -18.41 -0.64
N VAL A 141 11.54 -17.57 0.38
CA VAL A 141 12.22 -17.75 1.68
C VAL A 141 11.23 -17.84 2.83
N LEU A 142 10.41 -16.80 3.03
CA LEU A 142 9.61 -16.62 4.25
C LEU A 142 8.38 -17.52 4.29
N ARG A 143 7.65 -17.64 3.17
CA ARG A 143 6.52 -18.56 3.00
C ARG A 143 6.93 -20.03 3.24
N PRO A 144 7.98 -20.56 2.58
CA PRO A 144 8.50 -21.90 2.88
C PRO A 144 8.95 -22.08 4.33
N LEU A 145 9.56 -21.05 4.94
CA LEU A 145 9.97 -21.09 6.34
C LEU A 145 8.77 -21.17 7.28
N ALA A 146 7.69 -20.44 6.98
CA ALA A 146 6.43 -20.48 7.73
C ALA A 146 5.80 -21.88 7.68
N ARG A 147 5.73 -22.51 6.50
CA ARG A 147 5.25 -23.90 6.33
C ARG A 147 6.07 -24.89 7.15
N LYS A 148 7.40 -24.80 7.07
CA LYS A 148 8.31 -25.63 7.88
C LYS A 148 8.17 -25.37 9.38
N GLY A 149 7.79 -24.14 9.75
CA GLY A 149 7.51 -23.72 11.13
C GLY A 149 6.15 -24.17 11.67
N GLY A 150 5.33 -24.85 10.87
CA GLY A 150 4.03 -25.38 11.32
C GLY A 150 2.85 -24.42 11.20
N VAL A 151 2.98 -23.35 10.41
CA VAL A 151 1.85 -22.46 10.10
C VAL A 151 0.84 -23.22 9.23
N LYS A 152 -0.43 -23.21 9.64
CA LYS A 152 -1.46 -24.13 9.13
C LYS A 152 -2.22 -23.62 7.90
N THR A 153 -2.40 -22.31 7.77
CA THR A 153 -3.24 -21.70 6.73
C THR A 153 -2.39 -20.86 5.76
N ALA A 154 -2.77 -20.83 4.48
CA ALA A 154 -2.10 -20.00 3.47
C ALA A 154 -2.19 -18.49 3.80
N ARG A 155 -3.29 -18.07 4.46
CA ARG A 155 -3.49 -16.70 4.95
C ARG A 155 -2.48 -16.34 6.04
N ASP A 156 -2.33 -17.19 7.05
CA ASP A 156 -1.36 -16.96 8.14
C ASP A 156 0.08 -17.07 7.63
N GLU A 157 0.33 -17.92 6.63
CA GLU A 157 1.63 -18.01 5.95
C GLU A 157 2.00 -16.68 5.28
N THR A 158 1.05 -16.08 4.57
CA THR A 158 1.21 -14.77 3.93
C THR A 158 1.46 -13.68 4.97
N ARG A 159 0.63 -13.62 6.02
CA ARG A 159 0.76 -12.64 7.11
C ARG A 159 2.07 -12.79 7.87
N PHE A 160 2.50 -14.02 8.13
CA PHE A 160 3.82 -14.28 8.70
C PHE A 160 4.92 -13.72 7.80
N ALA A 161 4.85 -13.97 6.49
CA ALA A 161 5.85 -13.50 5.53
C ALA A 161 5.89 -11.96 5.45
N GLU A 162 4.73 -11.29 5.50
CA GLU A 162 4.65 -9.82 5.57
C GLU A 162 5.35 -9.28 6.82
N GLN A 163 5.06 -9.84 8.00
CA GLN A 163 5.68 -9.41 9.25
C GLN A 163 7.18 -9.73 9.30
N ALA A 164 7.58 -10.90 8.82
CA ALA A 164 8.98 -11.30 8.79
C ALA A 164 9.81 -10.45 7.82
N TRP A 165 9.23 -10.04 6.67
CA TRP A 165 9.87 -9.11 5.74
C TRP A 165 10.15 -7.75 6.42
N LEU A 166 9.15 -7.20 7.12
CA LEU A 166 9.32 -5.95 7.88
C LEU A 166 10.41 -6.12 8.96
N MET A 167 10.39 -7.23 9.71
CA MET A 167 11.40 -7.52 10.72
C MET A 167 12.83 -7.53 10.15
N ILE A 168 13.05 -8.16 8.98
CA ILE A 168 14.35 -8.19 8.29
C ILE A 168 14.77 -6.77 7.90
N TYR A 169 13.87 -6.01 7.30
CA TYR A 169 14.13 -4.63 6.88
C TYR A 169 14.56 -3.76 8.08
N TYR A 170 13.74 -3.70 9.13
CA TYR A 170 14.01 -2.86 10.29
C TYR A 170 15.26 -3.32 11.03
N SER A 171 15.57 -4.63 11.08
CA SER A 171 16.81 -5.12 11.70
C SER A 171 18.06 -4.53 11.04
N VAL A 172 18.05 -4.38 9.72
CA VAL A 172 19.17 -3.81 8.97
C VAL A 172 19.19 -2.28 9.09
N PHE A 173 18.07 -1.63 8.79
CA PHE A 173 18.01 -0.17 8.68
C PHE A 173 18.05 0.53 10.03
N TRP A 174 17.43 -0.03 11.07
CA TRP A 174 17.53 0.52 12.41
C TRP A 174 18.96 0.45 12.93
N THR A 175 19.65 -0.69 12.73
CA THR A 175 21.06 -0.85 13.13
C THR A 175 21.95 0.17 12.42
N LEU A 176 21.75 0.37 11.11
CA LEU A 176 22.48 1.37 10.34
C LEU A 176 22.17 2.81 10.80
N GLY A 177 20.90 3.13 11.05
CA GLY A 177 20.48 4.44 11.55
C GLY A 177 21.11 4.74 12.91
N MET A 178 21.08 3.78 13.84
CA MET A 178 21.73 3.89 15.14
C MET A 178 23.24 4.04 15.03
N TYR A 179 23.89 3.31 14.12
CA TYR A 179 25.31 3.50 13.84
C TYR A 179 25.61 4.94 13.39
N ILE A 180 24.83 5.51 12.48
CA ILE A 180 24.99 6.90 12.04
C ILE A 180 24.75 7.87 13.20
N TYR A 181 23.73 7.62 14.02
CA TYR A 181 23.38 8.48 15.14
C TYR A 181 24.46 8.47 16.24
N VAL A 182 24.95 7.31 16.67
CA VAL A 182 25.98 7.17 17.71
C VAL A 182 27.31 7.80 17.27
N ASN A 183 27.64 7.74 15.98
CA ASN A 183 28.88 8.31 15.43
C ASN A 183 28.72 9.77 14.97
N SER A 184 27.75 10.51 15.50
CA SER A 184 27.48 11.89 15.12
C SER A 184 27.63 12.88 16.28
N ASP A 185 27.81 14.15 15.94
CA ASP A 185 27.93 15.29 16.86
C ASP A 185 26.66 15.52 17.70
N TYR A 186 25.50 15.03 17.24
CA TYR A 186 24.21 15.18 17.90
C TYR A 186 23.79 13.96 18.75
N TRP A 187 24.66 12.97 18.97
CA TRP A 187 24.38 11.85 19.89
C TRP A 187 24.09 12.37 21.31
N TRP A 188 22.86 12.17 21.79
CA TRP A 188 22.36 12.71 23.07
C TRP A 188 22.43 14.24 23.23
N ASN A 189 22.63 14.98 22.14
CA ASN A 189 22.69 16.44 22.18
C ASN A 189 21.66 17.05 21.23
N LEU A 190 20.52 17.45 21.79
CA LEU A 190 19.38 18.00 21.05
C LEU A 190 19.70 19.36 20.42
N SER A 191 20.55 20.17 21.05
CA SER A 191 20.93 21.48 20.51
C SER A 191 21.70 21.32 19.19
N GLU A 192 22.58 20.32 19.12
CA GLU A 192 23.39 20.03 17.93
C GLU A 192 22.59 19.51 16.73
N LEU A 193 21.30 19.16 16.91
CA LEU A 193 20.41 18.85 15.79
C LEU A 193 20.20 20.05 14.87
N TRP A 194 20.29 21.27 15.41
CA TRP A 194 19.91 22.52 14.74
C TRP A 194 21.10 23.42 14.40
N THR A 195 22.32 23.07 14.85
CA THR A 195 23.53 23.85 14.61
C THR A 195 23.96 23.80 13.16
N ASN A 196 24.67 24.85 12.73
CA ASN A 196 25.25 25.00 11.39
C ASN A 196 24.22 24.97 10.25
N TRP A 197 22.93 25.20 10.55
CA TRP A 197 21.92 25.32 9.52
C TRP A 197 22.06 26.65 8.74
N PRO A 198 21.97 26.64 7.40
CA PRO A 198 21.79 25.47 6.53
C PRO A 198 23.14 24.81 6.19
N ASN A 199 23.33 23.56 6.66
CA ASN A 199 24.45 22.73 6.20
C ASN A 199 24.02 22.00 4.93
N ARG A 200 24.52 22.44 3.78
CA ARG A 200 24.12 21.90 2.47
C ARG A 200 24.84 20.62 2.08
N GLU A 201 25.80 20.21 2.90
CA GLU A 201 26.60 19.02 2.68
C GLU A 201 26.27 17.95 3.72
N VAL A 202 26.27 16.70 3.24
CA VAL A 202 25.86 15.53 4.00
C VAL A 202 26.84 14.40 3.69
N GLY A 203 27.47 13.85 4.71
CA GLY A 203 28.24 12.61 4.57
C GLY A 203 27.49 11.51 3.82
N GLY A 204 28.21 10.82 2.93
CA GLY A 204 27.62 9.90 1.95
C GLY A 204 26.76 8.79 2.54
N LEU A 205 27.18 8.21 3.67
CA LEU A 205 26.42 7.15 4.36
C LEU A 205 25.06 7.64 4.85
N ARG A 206 25.02 8.84 5.47
CA ARG A 206 23.77 9.45 5.95
C ARG A 206 22.86 9.86 4.80
N LYS A 207 23.43 10.40 3.73
CA LYS A 207 22.66 10.72 2.52
C LYS A 207 22.03 9.46 1.92
N TRP A 208 22.82 8.40 1.74
CA TRP A 208 22.33 7.11 1.25
C TRP A 208 21.22 6.56 2.15
N TYR A 209 21.45 6.51 3.47
CA TYR A 209 20.48 6.02 4.44
C TYR A 209 19.14 6.76 4.36
N ILE A 210 19.14 8.10 4.33
CA ILE A 210 17.91 8.89 4.25
C ILE A 210 17.18 8.65 2.92
N LEU A 211 17.90 8.61 1.79
CA LEU A 211 17.28 8.40 0.48
C LEU A 211 16.70 6.99 0.33
N VAL A 212 17.37 5.97 0.86
CA VAL A 212 16.90 4.60 0.83
C VAL A 212 15.73 4.38 1.79
N GLN A 213 15.78 4.96 3.00
CA GLN A 213 14.62 5.01 3.90
C GLN A 213 13.43 5.69 3.23
N TYR A 214 13.65 6.84 2.58
CA TYR A 214 12.60 7.52 1.82
C TYR A 214 12.00 6.65 0.71
N ALA A 215 12.83 5.91 -0.02
CA ALA A 215 12.38 4.95 -1.03
C ALA A 215 11.53 3.82 -0.43
N PHE A 216 11.93 3.27 0.71
CA PHE A 216 11.15 2.25 1.41
C PHE A 216 9.78 2.81 1.86
N TRP A 217 9.75 4.00 2.46
CA TRP A 217 8.50 4.62 2.89
C TRP A 217 7.54 4.93 1.72
N LEU A 218 8.07 5.34 0.57
CA LEU A 218 7.29 5.45 -0.67
C LEU A 218 6.80 4.08 -1.17
N GLN A 219 7.63 3.05 -1.08
CA GLN A 219 7.26 1.68 -1.43
C GLN A 219 6.15 1.14 -0.50
N GLN A 220 6.15 1.49 0.79
CA GLN A 220 5.10 1.12 1.72
C GLN A 220 3.73 1.73 1.38
N ILE A 221 3.70 2.91 0.74
CA ILE A 221 2.44 3.47 0.18
C ILE A 221 1.88 2.57 -0.92
N ILE A 222 2.73 1.91 -1.70
CA ILE A 222 2.28 0.94 -2.70
C ILE A 222 1.78 -0.33 -2.00
N VAL A 223 2.56 -0.84 -1.05
CA VAL A 223 2.25 -2.09 -0.31
C VAL A 223 0.93 -2.01 0.45
N ILE A 224 0.65 -0.93 1.16
CA ILE A 224 -0.61 -0.77 1.93
C ILE A 224 -1.87 -0.77 1.04
N ASN A 225 -1.74 -0.50 -0.25
CA ASN A 225 -2.84 -0.57 -1.21
C ASN A 225 -2.96 -1.96 -1.88
N ILE A 226 -1.95 -2.81 -1.73
CA ILE A 226 -1.90 -4.16 -2.27
C ILE A 226 -2.28 -5.18 -1.20
N GLU A 227 -1.85 -4.98 0.04
CA GLU A 227 -2.21 -5.81 1.18
C GLU A 227 -3.69 -5.62 1.56
N ALA A 228 -4.25 -6.65 2.22
CA ALA A 228 -5.63 -6.62 2.70
C ALA A 228 -5.88 -5.41 3.62
N ARG A 229 -7.00 -4.72 3.41
CA ARG A 229 -7.32 -3.49 4.15
C ARG A 229 -7.78 -3.81 5.56
N ARG A 230 -7.03 -3.31 6.54
CA ARG A 230 -7.38 -3.39 7.98
C ARG A 230 -8.26 -2.22 8.43
N LYS A 231 -8.85 -2.33 9.62
CA LYS A 231 -9.74 -1.28 10.20
C LYS A 231 -9.08 0.10 10.31
N ASP A 232 -7.76 0.15 10.45
CA ASP A 232 -6.96 1.38 10.55
C ASP A 232 -6.32 1.82 9.23
N HIS A 233 -6.80 1.31 8.08
CA HIS A 233 -6.20 1.56 6.76
C HIS A 233 -6.03 3.05 6.46
N TRP A 234 -7.05 3.88 6.70
CA TRP A 234 -6.96 5.32 6.39
C TRP A 234 -5.98 6.04 7.32
N GLN A 235 -5.91 5.66 8.59
CA GLN A 235 -4.98 6.23 9.56
C GLN A 235 -3.54 5.86 9.21
N MET A 236 -3.29 4.59 8.88
CA MET A 236 -1.99 4.13 8.37
C MET A 236 -1.61 4.83 7.06
N PHE A 237 -2.53 4.93 6.09
CA PHE A 237 -2.27 5.61 4.82
C PHE A 237 -1.94 7.09 5.02
N THR A 238 -2.74 7.83 5.81
CA THR A 238 -2.47 9.23 6.14
C THR A 238 -1.13 9.39 6.88
N HIS A 239 -0.81 8.48 7.80
CA HIS A 239 0.51 8.44 8.45
C HIS A 239 1.63 8.33 7.42
N HIS A 240 1.56 7.40 6.46
CA HIS A 240 2.58 7.24 5.43
C HIS A 240 2.74 8.50 4.56
N ILE A 241 1.63 9.18 4.20
CA ILE A 241 1.68 10.43 3.45
C ILE A 241 2.43 11.52 4.24
N VAL A 242 2.08 11.70 5.51
CA VAL A 242 2.70 12.75 6.34
C VAL A 242 4.17 12.43 6.64
N THR A 243 4.50 11.18 6.98
CA THR A 243 5.89 10.76 7.23
C THR A 243 6.75 10.92 5.98
N THR A 244 6.25 10.54 4.80
CA THR A 244 6.94 10.74 3.52
C THR A 244 7.16 12.24 3.25
N ALA A 245 6.14 13.08 3.46
CA ALA A 245 6.27 14.53 3.32
C ALA A 245 7.30 15.12 4.29
N LEU A 246 7.36 14.63 5.53
CA LEU A 246 8.36 15.05 6.54
C LEU A 246 9.78 14.65 6.14
N ILE A 247 10.00 13.42 5.66
CA ILE A 247 11.32 12.98 5.19
C ILE A 247 11.75 13.83 3.98
N PHE A 248 10.85 14.00 3.00
CA PHE A 248 11.11 14.82 1.81
C PHE A 248 11.49 16.25 2.20
N THR A 249 10.65 16.92 2.99
CA THR A 249 10.88 18.32 3.38
C THR A 249 12.11 18.47 4.27
N SER A 250 12.37 17.54 5.19
CA SER A 250 13.59 17.58 6.02
C SER A 250 14.86 17.43 5.18
N TYR A 251 14.83 16.58 4.15
CA TYR A 251 15.95 16.44 3.22
C TYR A 251 16.19 17.73 2.42
N GLY A 252 15.14 18.30 1.83
CA GLY A 252 15.25 19.53 1.03
C GLY A 252 15.63 20.77 1.84
N TYR A 253 15.13 20.90 3.08
CA TYR A 253 15.47 22.00 3.98
C TYR A 253 16.75 21.75 4.79
N HIS A 254 17.55 20.74 4.43
CA HIS A 254 18.83 20.44 5.09
C HIS A 254 18.72 20.12 6.60
N GLN A 255 17.56 19.58 7.02
CA GLN A 255 17.30 19.11 8.38
C GLN A 255 17.56 17.58 8.49
N THR A 256 18.70 17.13 7.99
CA THR A 256 19.03 15.70 7.89
C THR A 256 19.42 15.07 9.23
N LYS A 257 19.95 15.87 10.17
CA LYS A 257 20.29 15.43 11.54
C LYS A 257 19.04 14.96 12.29
N VAL A 258 18.02 15.81 12.38
CA VAL A 258 16.75 15.45 13.02
C VAL A 258 16.01 14.34 12.28
N ALA A 259 16.07 14.30 10.94
CA ALA A 259 15.46 13.23 10.16
C ALA A 259 16.04 11.86 10.54
N ASN A 260 17.37 11.76 10.72
CA ASN A 260 18.03 10.52 11.16
C ASN A 260 17.51 10.06 12.54
N VAL A 261 17.46 10.96 13.52
CA VAL A 261 17.00 10.61 14.88
C VAL A 261 15.54 10.18 14.89
N ILE A 262 14.66 10.91 14.18
CA ILE A 262 13.24 10.55 14.09
C ILE A 262 13.07 9.17 13.45
N LEU A 263 13.78 8.86 12.37
CA LEU A 263 13.75 7.53 11.74
C LEU A 263 14.17 6.44 12.74
N CYS A 264 15.26 6.64 13.48
CA CYS A 264 15.71 5.67 14.49
C CYS A 264 14.67 5.43 15.61
N LEU A 265 13.99 6.50 16.05
CA LEU A 265 12.95 6.41 17.08
C LEU A 265 11.68 5.72 16.56
N MET A 266 11.28 5.96 15.32
CA MET A 266 10.09 5.33 14.76
C MET A 266 10.30 3.84 14.54
N ASP A 267 11.45 3.47 13.96
CA ASP A 267 11.77 2.12 13.49
C ASP A 267 12.02 1.11 14.64
N VAL A 268 12.46 1.56 15.83
CA VAL A 268 12.79 0.62 16.94
C VAL A 268 11.60 -0.23 17.38
N VAL A 269 10.41 0.36 17.33
CA VAL A 269 9.15 -0.30 17.71
C VAL A 269 8.79 -1.39 16.70
N ASP A 270 9.15 -1.16 15.44
CA ASP A 270 8.87 -2.04 14.31
C ASP A 270 9.89 -3.19 14.19
N LEU A 271 10.80 -3.33 15.17
CA LEU A 271 11.55 -4.56 15.43
C LEU A 271 10.75 -5.53 16.30
N PHE A 272 10.21 -5.03 17.40
CA PHE A 272 9.56 -5.87 18.42
C PHE A 272 8.15 -6.29 18.00
N PHE A 273 7.39 -5.40 17.33
CA PHE A 273 6.02 -5.69 16.93
C PHE A 273 5.93 -6.85 15.93
N PRO A 274 6.64 -6.84 14.78
CA PRO A 274 6.55 -7.96 13.84
C PRO A 274 7.16 -9.24 14.41
N ALA A 275 8.19 -9.13 15.25
CA ALA A 275 8.75 -10.30 15.93
C ALA A 275 7.73 -11.00 16.85
N ALA A 276 6.95 -10.23 17.64
CA ALA A 276 5.86 -10.79 18.44
C ALA A 276 4.82 -11.50 17.57
N LYS A 277 4.43 -10.89 16.44
CA LYS A 277 3.49 -11.49 15.47
C LYS A 277 4.02 -12.77 14.83
N CYS A 278 5.27 -12.79 14.37
CA CYS A 278 5.91 -13.99 13.83
C CYS A 278 5.91 -15.14 14.84
N LEU A 279 6.24 -14.85 16.10
CA LEU A 279 6.20 -15.85 17.17
C LEU A 279 4.79 -16.37 17.45
N LYS A 280 3.77 -15.50 17.37
CA LYS A 280 2.37 -15.88 17.50
C LYS A 280 1.94 -16.87 16.42
N TYR A 281 2.26 -16.59 15.16
CA TYR A 281 1.94 -17.49 14.05
C TYR A 281 2.62 -18.86 14.16
N LEU A 282 3.82 -18.92 14.77
CA LEU A 282 4.54 -20.15 15.05
C LEU A 282 4.07 -20.88 16.33
N GLY A 283 3.10 -20.33 17.07
CA GLY A 283 2.55 -20.92 18.29
C GLY A 283 3.41 -20.74 19.55
N TYR A 284 4.42 -19.86 19.54
CA TYR A 284 5.29 -19.60 20.69
C TYR A 284 4.68 -18.53 21.63
N ASP A 285 3.54 -18.83 22.25
CA ASP A 285 2.74 -17.86 23.03
C ASP A 285 3.54 -17.15 24.15
N LYS A 286 4.33 -17.88 24.95
CA LYS A 286 5.12 -17.28 26.04
C LYS A 286 6.16 -16.26 25.56
N LEU A 287 6.81 -16.55 24.42
CA LEU A 287 7.80 -15.65 23.85
C LEU A 287 7.12 -14.49 23.14
N CYS A 288 5.95 -14.72 22.53
CA CYS A 288 5.09 -13.68 22.00
C CYS A 288 4.69 -12.67 23.08
N ASP A 289 4.21 -13.12 24.25
CA ASP A 289 3.83 -12.24 25.36
C ASP A 289 5.01 -11.42 25.89
N PHE A 290 6.19 -12.04 26.00
CA PHE A 290 7.42 -11.34 26.36
C PHE A 290 7.79 -10.26 25.33
N MET A 291 7.76 -10.59 24.04
CA MET A 291 8.04 -9.64 22.96
C MET A 291 6.99 -8.53 22.88
N PHE A 292 5.73 -8.83 23.19
CA PHE A 292 4.66 -7.84 23.32
C PHE A 292 4.95 -6.85 24.46
N GLY A 293 5.47 -7.33 25.60
CA GLY A 293 5.93 -6.47 26.69
C GLY A 293 7.09 -5.55 26.28
N LEU A 294 8.09 -6.08 25.57
CA LEU A 294 9.19 -5.28 25.00
C LEU A 294 8.69 -4.26 23.99
N PHE A 295 7.76 -4.66 23.12
CA PHE A 295 7.09 -3.78 22.17
C PHE A 295 6.43 -2.59 22.90
N MET A 296 5.63 -2.85 23.95
CA MET A 296 5.00 -1.79 24.73
C MET A 296 6.00 -0.82 25.36
N LEU A 297 7.07 -1.35 25.97
CA LEU A 297 8.12 -0.54 26.59
C LEU A 297 8.82 0.34 25.55
N SER A 298 9.19 -0.25 24.41
CA SER A 298 9.82 0.46 23.30
C SER A 298 8.89 1.54 22.71
N TRP A 299 7.59 1.25 22.60
CA TRP A 299 6.58 2.18 22.10
C TRP A 299 6.51 3.44 22.95
N VAL A 300 6.31 3.29 24.26
CA VAL A 300 6.19 4.44 25.17
C VAL A 300 7.47 5.25 25.17
N THR A 301 8.62 4.57 25.26
CA THR A 301 9.93 5.22 25.32
C THR A 301 10.24 6.00 24.03
N ALA A 302 10.05 5.39 22.86
CA ALA A 302 10.41 6.00 21.60
C ALA A 302 9.37 7.04 21.15
N ARG A 303 8.07 6.71 21.15
CA ARG A 303 6.99 7.53 20.58
C ARG A 303 6.39 8.54 21.55
N HIS A 304 6.46 8.31 22.87
CA HIS A 304 5.85 9.22 23.86
C HIS A 304 6.86 9.93 24.77
N ALA A 305 8.08 9.41 24.93
CA ALA A 305 9.14 10.14 25.63
C ALA A 305 10.07 10.86 24.64
N PHE A 306 10.93 10.12 23.92
CA PHE A 306 11.97 10.73 23.09
C PHE A 306 11.43 11.54 21.92
N TYR A 307 10.36 11.08 21.27
CA TYR A 307 9.74 11.83 20.19
C TYR A 307 9.16 13.19 20.67
N LEU A 308 8.53 13.22 21.85
CA LEU A 308 8.04 14.48 22.43
C LEU A 308 9.18 15.40 22.86
N ILE A 309 10.31 14.85 23.31
CA ILE A 309 11.53 15.61 23.60
C ILE A 309 12.05 16.29 22.31
N ILE A 310 12.01 15.62 21.16
CA ILE A 310 12.36 16.24 19.87
C ILE A 310 11.36 17.33 19.50
N CYS A 311 10.05 17.11 19.65
CA CYS A 311 9.03 18.13 19.43
C CYS A 311 9.26 19.37 20.32
N TYR A 312 9.64 19.16 21.58
CA TYR A 312 10.03 20.25 22.48
C TYR A 312 11.27 20.99 21.98
N SER A 313 12.29 20.27 21.50
CA SER A 313 13.50 20.87 20.93
C SER A 313 13.21 21.68 19.66
N VAL A 314 12.31 21.23 18.79
CA VAL A 314 11.81 22.01 17.64
C VAL A 314 11.17 23.33 18.09
N TRP A 315 10.41 23.31 19.18
CA TRP A 315 9.78 24.51 19.72
C TRP A 315 10.78 25.46 20.41
N ALA A 316 11.67 24.93 21.25
CA ALA A 316 12.54 25.67 22.14
C ALA A 316 13.92 26.04 21.55
N ASP A 317 14.58 25.11 20.85
CA ASP A 317 15.98 25.25 20.46
C ASP A 317 16.12 25.88 19.07
N ILE A 318 15.24 25.56 18.12
CA ILE A 318 15.24 26.19 16.78
C ILE A 318 15.28 27.73 16.82
N PRO A 319 14.41 28.44 17.56
CA PRO A 319 14.47 29.91 17.59
C PRO A 319 15.71 30.45 18.29
N ARG A 320 16.44 29.62 19.05
CA ARG A 320 17.69 30.00 19.74
C ARG A 320 18.91 29.76 18.85
N VAL A 321 18.90 28.69 18.05
CA VAL A 321 20.06 28.21 17.29
C VAL A 321 20.00 28.61 15.81
N ILE A 322 18.82 28.59 15.19
CA ILE A 322 18.65 28.92 13.77
C ILE A 322 18.33 30.40 13.60
N ASN A 323 19.23 31.12 12.94
CA ASN A 323 19.00 32.51 12.54
C ASN A 323 17.98 32.57 11.39
N TYR A 324 16.80 33.12 11.67
CA TYR A 324 15.72 33.22 10.68
C TYR A 324 16.09 34.11 9.50
N GLY A 325 15.60 33.71 8.33
CA GLY A 325 15.87 34.38 7.07
C GLY A 325 16.13 33.37 5.96
N CYS A 326 16.50 33.89 4.80
CA CYS A 326 16.82 33.10 3.61
C CYS A 326 18.31 33.13 3.31
N TYR A 327 18.84 32.00 2.88
CA TYR A 327 20.26 31.79 2.61
C TYR A 327 20.45 31.18 1.23
N GLN A 328 21.50 31.58 0.53
CA GLN A 328 21.85 31.07 -0.80
C GLN A 328 23.36 30.83 -0.89
N GLY A 329 23.81 29.94 -1.76
CA GLY A 329 25.24 29.67 -1.96
C GLY A 329 25.65 28.29 -1.47
N LYS A 330 26.92 27.96 -1.70
CA LYS A 330 27.53 26.69 -1.29
C LYS A 330 28.04 26.79 0.14
N ASN A 331 28.28 25.65 0.79
CA ASN A 331 28.97 25.62 2.09
C ASN A 331 30.31 26.39 2.00
N GLY A 332 30.63 27.16 3.05
CA GLY A 332 31.80 28.05 3.08
C GLY A 332 31.62 29.41 2.39
N SER A 333 30.62 29.56 1.51
CA SER A 333 30.31 30.82 0.82
C SER A 333 28.80 31.11 0.81
N ILE A 334 28.14 30.90 1.95
CA ILE A 334 26.70 31.13 2.11
C ILE A 334 26.46 32.63 2.32
N SER A 335 25.56 33.21 1.53
CA SER A 335 25.07 34.57 1.68
C SER A 335 23.68 34.60 2.30
N GLY A 336 23.42 35.61 3.14
CA GLY A 336 22.18 35.78 3.89
C GLY A 336 22.47 36.29 5.32
N PRO A 337 21.43 36.53 6.14
CA PRO A 337 20.02 36.31 5.84
C PRO A 337 19.42 37.38 4.91
N PHE A 338 18.61 36.94 3.94
CA PHE A 338 17.78 37.79 3.08
C PHE A 338 16.30 37.67 3.47
N PRO A 339 15.46 38.69 3.17
CA PRO A 339 14.02 38.55 3.30
C PRO A 339 13.47 37.47 2.35
N PRO A 340 12.37 36.78 2.72
CA PRO A 340 11.75 35.78 1.87
C PRO A 340 11.21 36.41 0.58
N PRO A 341 11.47 35.81 -0.59
CA PRO A 341 10.88 36.29 -1.84
C PRO A 341 9.35 36.21 -1.80
N ASP A 342 8.66 37.20 -2.36
CA ASP A 342 7.18 37.32 -2.31
C ASP A 342 6.41 36.13 -2.91
N ARG A 343 7.06 35.30 -3.74
CA ARG A 343 6.41 34.15 -4.42
C ARG A 343 6.69 32.84 -3.69
N PHE A 344 5.65 32.04 -3.43
CA PHE A 344 5.74 30.70 -2.82
C PHE A 344 6.68 29.71 -3.53
N GLY A 345 7.03 29.95 -4.81
CA GLY A 345 7.96 29.08 -5.55
C GLY A 345 9.34 28.93 -4.90
N HIS A 346 9.76 29.88 -4.05
CA HIS A 346 11.02 29.75 -3.30
C HIS A 346 11.02 28.57 -2.30
N LEU A 347 9.85 28.12 -1.84
CA LEU A 347 9.75 26.97 -0.92
C LEU A 347 10.17 25.65 -1.56
N PHE A 348 10.08 25.56 -2.90
CA PHE A 348 10.45 24.38 -3.67
C PHE A 348 11.86 24.48 -4.31
N LYS A 349 12.49 25.65 -4.26
CA LYS A 349 13.86 25.83 -4.78
C LYS A 349 14.91 24.92 -4.14
N PRO A 350 14.87 24.62 -2.82
CA PRO A 350 15.85 23.72 -2.20
C PRO A 350 15.87 22.31 -2.80
N PHE A 351 14.77 21.89 -3.43
CA PHE A 351 14.66 20.57 -4.07
C PHE A 351 15.14 20.57 -5.52
N GLN A 352 15.13 21.74 -6.17
CA GLN A 352 15.50 21.89 -7.59
C GLN A 352 16.98 22.24 -7.75
N ASP A 353 17.50 23.09 -6.88
CA ASP A 353 18.85 23.63 -6.95
C ASP A 353 19.59 23.44 -5.61
N PRO A 354 20.67 22.63 -5.56
CA PRO A 354 21.48 22.43 -4.36
C PRO A 354 22.03 23.72 -3.75
N VAL A 355 22.21 24.76 -4.55
CA VAL A 355 22.76 26.08 -4.16
C VAL A 355 21.65 27.14 -4.04
N GLY A 356 20.41 26.75 -4.34
CA GLY A 356 19.25 27.62 -4.39
C GLY A 356 18.86 28.16 -3.02
N VAL A 357 18.03 29.21 -3.01
CA VAL A 357 17.57 29.86 -1.77
C VAL A 357 16.83 28.87 -0.87
N VAL A 358 17.26 28.76 0.39
CA VAL A 358 16.55 28.05 1.47
C VAL A 358 16.22 29.02 2.59
N CYS A 359 15.00 28.95 3.11
CA CYS A 359 14.53 29.88 4.12
C CYS A 359 14.12 29.14 5.39
N TRP A 360 14.29 29.80 6.53
CA TRP A 360 13.71 29.35 7.79
C TRP A 360 13.03 30.51 8.49
N ASN A 361 11.78 30.29 8.91
CA ASN A 361 10.97 31.28 9.60
C ASN A 361 9.95 30.58 10.50
N ASN A 362 9.16 31.37 11.23
CA ASN A 362 8.14 30.83 12.14
C ASN A 362 7.11 29.95 11.42
N ASN A 363 6.71 30.28 10.19
CA ASN A 363 5.71 29.49 9.46
C ASN A 363 6.24 28.09 9.14
N ILE A 364 7.50 27.98 8.69
CA ILE A 364 8.14 26.70 8.40
C ILE A 364 8.34 25.89 9.69
N LYS A 365 8.82 26.53 10.76
CA LYS A 365 8.96 25.90 12.07
C LYS A 365 7.63 25.30 12.56
N TRP A 366 6.56 26.11 12.56
CA TRP A 366 5.25 25.67 13.01
C TRP A 366 4.63 24.63 12.08
N GLY A 367 4.87 24.71 10.76
CA GLY A 367 4.46 23.67 9.81
C GLY A 367 5.12 22.32 10.11
N PHE A 368 6.44 22.32 10.31
CA PHE A 368 7.20 21.13 10.68
C PHE A 368 6.73 20.56 12.03
N LEU A 369 6.62 21.40 13.07
CA LEU A 369 6.13 20.98 14.38
C LEU A 369 4.70 20.44 14.35
N SER A 370 3.81 21.09 13.59
CA SER A 370 2.41 20.65 13.47
C SER A 370 2.30 19.29 12.79
N ALA A 371 3.11 19.02 11.76
CA ALA A 371 3.17 17.71 11.13
C ALA A 371 3.68 16.62 12.09
N LEU A 372 4.68 16.92 12.92
CA LEU A 372 5.15 16.00 13.97
C LEU A 372 4.07 15.76 15.04
N LEU A 373 3.40 16.80 15.52
CA LEU A 373 2.32 16.66 16.51
C LEU A 373 1.08 15.97 15.95
N PHE A 374 0.81 16.12 14.65
CA PHE A 374 -0.23 15.36 13.98
C PHE A 374 0.09 13.86 13.98
N LEU A 375 1.33 13.48 13.62
CA LEU A 375 1.78 12.10 13.74
C LEU A 375 1.69 11.62 15.19
N GLN A 376 2.03 12.47 16.17
CA GLN A 376 1.84 12.12 17.58
C GLN A 376 0.39 11.79 17.91
N GLY A 377 -0.57 12.57 17.39
CA GLY A 377 -2.00 12.29 17.55
C GLY A 377 -2.39 10.89 17.06
N ILE A 378 -1.89 10.48 15.89
CA ILE A 378 -2.11 9.12 15.37
C ILE A 378 -1.47 8.07 16.29
N THR A 379 -0.24 8.30 16.76
CA THR A 379 0.41 7.34 17.68
C THR A 379 -0.30 7.22 19.02
N LEU A 380 -0.94 8.28 19.53
CA LEU A 380 -1.75 8.21 20.75
C LEU A 380 -3.02 7.38 20.54
N MET A 381 -3.63 7.47 19.36
CA MET A 381 -4.76 6.60 18.99
C MET A 381 -4.35 5.12 19.00
N TRP A 382 -3.22 4.77 18.36
CA TRP A 382 -2.72 3.39 18.41
C TRP A 382 -2.27 2.97 19.80
N PHE A 383 -1.68 3.87 20.58
CA PHE A 383 -1.32 3.59 21.97
C PHE A 383 -2.54 3.23 22.81
N TRP A 384 -3.66 3.93 22.61
CA TRP A 384 -4.93 3.56 23.26
C TRP A 384 -5.35 2.13 22.88
N MET A 385 -5.24 1.73 21.62
CA MET A 385 -5.52 0.36 21.17
C MET A 385 -4.57 -0.67 21.81
N ILE A 386 -3.28 -0.37 21.90
CA ILE A 386 -2.28 -1.22 22.54
C ILE A 386 -2.60 -1.42 24.02
N VAL A 387 -3.02 -0.36 24.72
CA VAL A 387 -3.43 -0.43 26.13
C VAL A 387 -4.66 -1.32 26.29
N GLN A 388 -5.64 -1.29 25.36
CA GLN A 388 -6.78 -2.21 25.40
C GLN A 388 -6.33 -3.68 25.29
N VAL A 389 -5.39 -3.97 24.38
CA VAL A 389 -4.82 -5.32 24.24
C VAL A 389 -4.08 -5.71 25.52
N ALA A 390 -3.29 -4.81 26.10
CA ALA A 390 -2.56 -5.08 27.35
C ALA A 390 -3.52 -5.38 28.52
N ILE A 391 -4.63 -4.65 28.64
CA ILE A 391 -5.67 -4.94 29.64
C ILE A 391 -6.30 -6.32 29.41
N LYS A 392 -6.56 -6.70 28.15
CA LYS A 392 -7.05 -8.04 27.78
C LYS A 392 -6.07 -9.14 28.20
N VAL A 393 -4.77 -8.93 27.99
CA VAL A 393 -3.71 -9.88 28.39
C VAL A 393 -3.64 -10.03 29.91
N ILE A 394 -3.66 -8.92 30.66
CA ILE A 394 -3.62 -8.95 32.13
C ILE A 394 -4.85 -9.66 32.72
N ARG A 395 -5.99 -9.60 32.03
CA ARG A 395 -7.23 -10.33 32.41
C ARG A 395 -7.21 -11.82 32.04
N GLY A 396 -6.09 -12.34 31.51
CA GLY A 396 -5.94 -13.74 31.13
C GLY A 396 -6.34 -14.06 29.69
N GLY A 397 -6.59 -13.04 28.86
CA GLY A 397 -6.75 -13.21 27.41
C GLY A 397 -5.41 -13.29 26.67
N GLN A 398 -5.47 -13.59 25.38
CA GLN A 398 -4.27 -13.57 24.51
C GLN A 398 -4.00 -12.16 23.97
N ALA A 399 -2.72 -11.88 23.66
CA ALA A 399 -2.23 -10.62 23.08
C ALA A 399 -2.61 -10.48 21.60
N ASP A 400 -3.91 -10.42 21.33
CA ASP A 400 -4.45 -10.40 19.98
C ASP A 400 -4.65 -8.96 19.46
N ASP A 401 -4.38 -8.76 18.17
CA ASP A 401 -4.42 -7.43 17.54
C ASP A 401 -5.83 -7.10 17.07
N THR A 402 -6.46 -6.13 17.73
CA THR A 402 -7.86 -5.75 17.48
C THR A 402 -8.12 -5.16 16.09
N ARG A 403 -7.07 -4.91 15.32
CA ARG A 403 -7.15 -4.39 13.95
C ARG A 403 -7.58 -5.42 12.90
N SER A 404 -7.32 -6.71 13.15
CA SER A 404 -7.53 -7.80 12.18
C SER A 404 -8.91 -8.47 12.22
N ASP A 405 -9.73 -8.23 13.24
CA ASP A 405 -10.93 -9.04 13.56
C ASP A 405 -12.19 -8.83 12.68
N ASN A 406 -12.15 -8.10 11.56
CA ASN A 406 -13.33 -7.97 10.67
C ASN A 406 -13.11 -8.52 9.26
N GLU A 407 -12.06 -9.28 9.03
CA GLU A 407 -11.83 -9.91 7.72
C GLU A 407 -12.55 -11.28 7.59
N ASP A 408 -13.16 -11.78 8.66
CA ASP A 408 -13.68 -13.15 8.71
C ASP A 408 -15.13 -13.29 8.18
N GLU A 409 -15.86 -12.20 7.95
CA GLU A 409 -17.26 -12.28 7.47
C GLU A 409 -17.43 -12.09 5.95
N GLU A 410 -16.42 -11.60 5.22
CA GLU A 410 -16.52 -11.36 3.77
C GLU A 410 -15.65 -12.28 2.89
N GLU A 411 -14.60 -12.93 3.44
CA GLU A 411 -13.71 -13.81 2.67
C GLU A 411 -14.07 -15.32 2.72
N GLU A 412 -14.91 -15.77 3.67
CA GLU A 412 -15.31 -17.19 3.76
C GLU A 412 -16.14 -17.69 2.56
N ASP A 413 -16.58 -16.81 1.65
CA ASP A 413 -17.37 -17.17 0.46
C ASP A 413 -16.55 -17.29 -0.85
N ILE A 414 -15.20 -17.21 -0.80
CA ILE A 414 -14.32 -17.29 -2.01
C ILE A 414 -13.39 -18.52 -2.02
N ASP A 415 -13.53 -19.48 -1.11
CA ASP A 415 -12.87 -20.79 -1.28
C ASP A 415 -13.63 -21.65 -2.29
N LEU A 416 -13.27 -21.51 -3.58
CA LEU A 416 -13.57 -22.48 -4.62
C LEU A 416 -12.27 -23.23 -4.99
N ASP A 417 -12.28 -24.52 -4.65
CA ASP A 417 -11.57 -25.64 -5.27
C ASP A 417 -10.05 -25.79 -4.97
N GLU A 418 -9.72 -26.19 -3.73
CA GLU A 418 -8.55 -27.07 -3.52
C GLU A 418 -8.96 -28.52 -3.84
N GLU A 419 -8.49 -29.05 -4.97
CA GLU A 419 -8.55 -30.48 -5.29
C GLU A 419 -7.81 -31.30 -4.22
N PRO A 420 -8.43 -32.32 -3.60
CA PRO A 420 -7.77 -33.12 -2.58
C PRO A 420 -6.73 -34.05 -3.22
N PHE A 421 -5.50 -33.96 -2.73
CA PHE A 421 -4.44 -34.96 -2.98
C PHE A 421 -4.93 -36.35 -2.57
N PRO A 422 -4.89 -37.38 -3.44
CA PRO A 422 -5.17 -38.74 -3.01
C PRO A 422 -3.92 -39.37 -2.39
N GLU A 423 -4.02 -39.71 -1.10
CA GLU A 423 -3.04 -40.47 -0.33
C GLU A 423 -3.19 -41.99 -0.60
N GLU A 424 -2.04 -42.61 -0.88
CA GLU A 424 -1.63 -44.03 -0.79
C GLU A 424 -2.54 -45.20 -1.24
N VAL A 425 -2.04 -46.00 -2.20
CA VAL A 425 -2.35 -47.44 -2.36
C VAL A 425 -1.04 -48.18 -2.75
N PRO A 426 -0.75 -49.41 -2.26
CA PRO A 426 0.60 -49.97 -2.18
C PRO A 426 1.11 -50.72 -3.43
N LEU A 427 2.44 -50.67 -3.56
CA LEU A 427 3.38 -51.55 -4.27
C LEU A 427 2.82 -52.71 -5.11
N LEU A 428 3.07 -52.65 -6.43
CA LEU A 428 3.23 -53.82 -7.27
C LEU A 428 4.36 -53.58 -8.29
N GLU A 429 5.45 -54.28 -8.05
CA GLU A 429 6.72 -54.28 -8.78
C GLU A 429 6.55 -54.89 -10.17
N LYS A 430 7.09 -54.23 -11.21
CA LYS A 430 7.42 -54.89 -12.47
C LYS A 430 8.62 -54.23 -13.16
N GLU A 431 9.61 -55.08 -13.39
CA GLU A 431 10.94 -54.92 -13.99
C GLU A 431 10.96 -54.36 -15.44
N PRO A 432 12.13 -53.89 -15.93
CA PRO A 432 12.26 -52.99 -17.07
C PRO A 432 12.37 -53.72 -18.43
N TYR A 433 12.01 -53.02 -19.51
CA TYR A 433 12.37 -53.43 -20.88
C TYR A 433 12.80 -52.19 -21.69
N GLU A 434 14.04 -52.23 -22.17
CA GLU A 434 14.68 -51.27 -23.07
C GLU A 434 14.33 -51.61 -24.53
N GLU A 435 14.18 -50.61 -25.41
CA GLU A 435 14.56 -50.79 -26.80
C GLU A 435 15.00 -49.48 -27.46
N GLU A 436 16.14 -49.56 -28.16
CA GLU A 436 16.92 -48.46 -28.68
C GLU A 436 16.44 -47.88 -30.02
N VAL A 437 16.94 -46.66 -30.20
CA VAL A 437 17.04 -45.74 -31.34
C VAL A 437 17.18 -46.37 -32.74
N GLY A 438 16.56 -45.73 -33.75
CA GLY A 438 16.91 -45.90 -35.16
C GLY A 438 16.28 -44.85 -36.08
N VAL A 439 17.09 -43.90 -36.54
CA VAL A 439 16.77 -42.87 -37.55
C VAL A 439 17.17 -43.42 -38.92
N GLU A 440 16.29 -43.37 -39.93
CA GLU A 440 16.55 -42.84 -41.28
C GLU A 440 15.37 -43.10 -42.24
N GLU A 441 15.17 -42.13 -43.14
CA GLU A 441 14.14 -41.99 -44.16
C GLU A 441 14.14 -43.13 -45.21
N LEU A 442 13.05 -43.29 -45.97
CA LEU A 442 13.10 -43.36 -47.44
C LEU A 442 11.69 -43.37 -48.08
N ASN A 443 11.66 -42.80 -49.29
CA ASN A 443 10.55 -42.22 -50.04
C ASN A 443 9.53 -43.18 -50.71
N LEU A 444 8.28 -42.70 -50.77
CA LEU A 444 7.29 -42.68 -51.89
C LEU A 444 7.31 -43.76 -52.99
N GLU A 445 6.16 -44.43 -53.21
CA GLU A 445 5.32 -44.20 -54.42
C GLU A 445 3.92 -44.89 -54.39
N LYS A 446 2.93 -44.11 -54.85
CA LYS A 446 1.67 -44.42 -55.58
C LYS A 446 0.72 -45.53 -55.11
N ARG A 447 -0.49 -45.08 -54.73
CA ARG A 447 -1.74 -45.77 -55.07
C ARG A 447 -2.83 -44.79 -55.50
N THR A 448 -3.51 -45.13 -56.59
CA THR A 448 -4.45 -44.34 -57.38
C THR A 448 -5.91 -44.50 -56.94
N SER A 449 -6.66 -43.38 -57.02
CA SER A 449 -8.06 -43.21 -57.46
C SER A 449 -9.23 -43.83 -56.67
N LYS A 450 -10.05 -42.98 -56.03
CA LYS A 450 -11.31 -42.45 -56.60
C LYS A 450 -11.86 -41.23 -55.83
N ASN A 451 -12.31 -40.26 -56.63
CA ASN A 451 -12.89 -38.92 -56.38
C ASN A 451 -14.13 -38.91 -55.45
N SER A 452 -14.46 -37.82 -54.74
CA SER A 452 -15.02 -36.58 -55.34
C SER A 452 -15.06 -35.35 -54.42
N ARG A 453 -14.50 -34.23 -54.94
CA ARG A 453 -14.79 -32.77 -54.77
C ARG A 453 -14.77 -32.19 -53.34
N TYR A 454 -13.81 -31.34 -52.91
CA TYR A 454 -13.18 -30.10 -53.43
C TYR A 454 -14.10 -28.86 -53.49
N LYS A 455 -13.90 -27.92 -52.55
CA LYS A 455 -13.45 -26.55 -52.88
C LYS A 455 -12.66 -25.93 -51.72
N LYS A 456 -11.54 -25.32 -52.08
CA LYS A 456 -10.43 -24.77 -51.27
C LYS A 456 -10.48 -23.24 -51.32
N THR A 457 -10.02 -22.57 -50.25
CA THR A 457 -9.31 -21.25 -50.16
C THR A 457 -9.63 -20.64 -48.78
N THR A 458 -8.77 -20.01 -47.98
CA THR A 458 -7.38 -19.52 -48.07
C THR A 458 -7.01 -19.08 -46.64
N SER A 459 -5.74 -19.18 -46.29
CA SER A 459 -5.14 -18.59 -45.08
C SER A 459 -5.27 -17.06 -45.07
N SER A 460 -5.67 -16.46 -43.95
CA SER A 460 -5.21 -15.13 -43.51
C SER A 460 -5.67 -14.82 -42.08
N ALA A 461 -4.82 -14.13 -41.33
CA ALA A 461 -4.98 -13.67 -39.96
C ALA A 461 -6.17 -12.72 -39.73
N SER A 462 -6.66 -12.69 -38.49
CA SER A 462 -7.50 -11.63 -37.91
C SER A 462 -7.19 -11.60 -36.40
N GLY A 463 -6.72 -10.50 -35.81
CA GLY A 463 -7.32 -9.17 -35.89
C GLY A 463 -8.28 -9.03 -34.70
N VAL A 464 -7.83 -8.32 -33.67
CA VAL A 464 -8.57 -8.05 -32.41
C VAL A 464 -9.90 -7.36 -32.72
N SER A 465 -11.01 -7.93 -32.26
CA SER A 465 -12.35 -7.34 -32.33
C SER A 465 -12.76 -6.75 -30.97
N ILE A 466 -13.12 -5.47 -30.99
CA ILE A 466 -13.73 -4.74 -29.87
C ILE A 466 -15.26 -4.86 -30.00
N PRO A 467 -16.02 -5.25 -28.94
CA PRO A 467 -17.48 -5.34 -29.03
C PRO A 467 -18.18 -3.99 -28.77
N GLY A 468 -19.03 -3.59 -29.72
CA GLY A 468 -20.42 -3.24 -29.40
C GLY A 468 -20.80 -1.75 -29.32
N HIS A 469 -21.21 -1.18 -30.45
CA HIS A 469 -22.23 -0.13 -30.49
C HIS A 469 -23.05 -0.25 -31.80
N SER A 470 -24.36 0.03 -31.72
CA SER A 470 -25.38 -0.05 -32.78
C SER A 470 -26.06 -1.43 -32.85
N ASP A 471 -27.38 -1.57 -32.74
CA ASP A 471 -28.33 -1.02 -33.71
C ASP A 471 -29.66 -0.55 -33.10
N ARG A 472 -29.91 0.76 -33.26
CA ARG A 472 -31.23 1.39 -33.23
C ARG A 472 -31.66 1.65 -34.68
N LYS A 473 -32.17 0.65 -35.39
CA LYS A 473 -32.94 0.82 -36.65
C LYS A 473 -33.97 -0.29 -36.88
N GLU A 474 -34.73 -0.65 -35.84
CA GLU A 474 -36.04 -1.28 -36.03
C GLU A 474 -37.10 -0.24 -35.68
N LEU A 475 -37.56 0.49 -36.70
CA LEU A 475 -38.84 1.20 -36.78
C LEU A 475 -38.75 2.04 -38.07
N LEU A 476 -39.21 1.48 -39.19
CA LEU A 476 -39.87 2.14 -40.34
C LEU A 476 -39.88 1.17 -41.53
N GLY A 477 -40.79 0.20 -41.45
CA GLY A 477 -41.13 -0.74 -42.53
C GLY A 477 -42.58 -1.22 -42.35
N ARG A 478 -43.52 -0.28 -42.22
CA ARG A 478 -44.97 -0.55 -42.36
C ARG A 478 -45.31 -0.57 -43.85
N ILE A 479 -45.92 -1.66 -44.30
CA ILE A 479 -46.96 -1.87 -45.34
C ILE A 479 -46.95 -3.40 -45.51
N GLY A 480 -47.97 -4.20 -45.21
CA GLY A 480 -49.39 -3.98 -45.02
C GLY A 480 -50.15 -5.11 -45.73
N CYS A 481 -51.04 -5.75 -44.97
CA CYS A 481 -52.25 -6.47 -45.40
C CYS A 481 -52.18 -7.94 -45.83
N ASP A 482 -52.73 -8.75 -44.93
CA ASP A 482 -53.51 -9.96 -45.20
C ASP A 482 -54.66 -9.73 -46.21
N LYS A 483 -54.83 -10.71 -47.10
CA LYS A 483 -56.08 -11.30 -47.59
C LYS A 483 -55.76 -12.80 -47.66
N GLY A 484 -56.49 -13.77 -47.11
CA GLY A 484 -57.87 -13.86 -46.69
C GLY A 484 -58.40 -15.19 -47.24
N VAL A 485 -58.50 -16.22 -46.39
CA VAL A 485 -59.52 -17.29 -46.36
C VAL A 485 -59.65 -17.73 -44.91
#